data_AF-A0A7G2ZZU5-F1
#
_entry.id   AF-A0A7G2ZZU5-F1
#
_cell.length_a   1.000
_cell.length_b   1.000
_cell.length_c   1.000
_cell.angle_alpha   90.00
_cell.angle_beta   90.00
_cell.angle_gamma   90.00
#
_symmetry.space_group_name_H-M   'P 1'
#
loop_
_entity.id
_entity.type
_entity.pdbx_description
1 polymer ?
#
loop_
_entity_poly.entity_id
_entity_poly.type
_entity_poly.pdbx_seq_one_letter_code
_entity_poly.pdbx_strand_id
1 'polypeptide(L)'
;MELLFSPNGRIDQPTYWRAVLTLFGISAVLTVVSAYVSPFLGFVSIIFIWPWIAVHAKRFHDAGKTGWLTLGMIVLAIVVSAIAGMVLPALFGVDVGAMQREMEENMQDYLSSNDPGAAMAYVMEESKRMSQAQLLPSILSTAIVTGVVGFVMSLFKTDPNDNQYGPGPASAGTTFS
;
A
#
# COMPACT_ATOMS: atom_id res chain seq x y z
N MET A 1 12.78 -16.69 4.58
CA MET A 1 12.80 -15.20 4.61
C MET A 1 12.94 -14.58 3.22
N GLU A 2 13.26 -15.32 2.16
CA GLU A 2 13.41 -14.73 0.81
C GLU A 2 12.13 -14.17 0.19
N LEU A 3 10.95 -14.58 0.67
CA LEU A 3 9.65 -14.22 0.10
C LEU A 3 9.46 -12.70 -0.04
N LEU A 4 9.74 -11.96 1.03
CA LEU A 4 9.47 -10.52 1.13
C LEU A 4 10.68 -9.63 0.82
N PHE A 5 11.90 -10.19 0.79
CA PHE A 5 13.12 -9.39 0.73
C PHE A 5 13.93 -9.57 -0.56
N SER A 6 13.51 -10.49 -1.43
CA SER A 6 14.15 -10.74 -2.73
C SER A 6 13.08 -10.77 -3.84
N PRO A 7 13.32 -10.19 -5.02
CA PRO A 7 12.44 -10.33 -6.18
C PRO A 7 12.71 -11.62 -6.98
N ASN A 8 13.75 -12.38 -6.64
CA ASN A 8 14.14 -13.58 -7.38
C ASN A 8 13.24 -14.76 -7.04
N GLY A 9 13.03 -15.63 -8.03
CA GLY A 9 12.12 -16.78 -7.91
C GLY A 9 10.72 -16.50 -8.42
N ARG A 10 9.83 -17.47 -8.20
CA ARG A 10 8.41 -17.41 -8.54
C ARG A 10 7.55 -17.78 -7.33
N ILE A 11 6.32 -17.27 -7.29
CA ILE A 11 5.33 -17.61 -6.24
C ILE A 11 3.99 -17.95 -6.89
N ASP A 12 3.38 -19.03 -6.39
CA ASP A 12 2.05 -19.45 -6.80
C ASP A 12 0.98 -18.47 -6.30
N GLN A 13 -0.21 -18.55 -6.91
CA GLN A 13 -1.31 -17.63 -6.64
C GLN A 13 -1.80 -17.64 -5.17
N PRO A 14 -2.00 -18.80 -4.51
CA PRO A 14 -2.29 -18.83 -3.08
C PRO A 14 -1.24 -18.14 -2.21
N THR A 15 0.05 -18.38 -2.46
CA THR A 15 1.14 -17.73 -1.71
C THR A 15 1.18 -16.23 -1.97
N TYR A 16 0.95 -15.79 -3.20
CA TYR A 16 0.80 -14.38 -3.56
C TYR A 16 -0.30 -13.70 -2.73
N TRP A 17 -1.51 -14.28 -2.70
CA TRP A 17 -2.62 -13.70 -1.93
C TRP A 17 -2.34 -13.63 -0.43
N ARG A 18 -1.71 -14.66 0.15
CA ARG A 18 -1.29 -14.63 1.55
C ARG A 18 -0.34 -13.47 1.82
N ALA A 19 0.69 -13.30 0.98
CA ALA A 19 1.65 -12.21 1.13
C ALA A 19 1.00 -10.83 0.99
N VAL A 20 0.14 -10.64 -0.01
CA VAL A 20 -0.57 -9.38 -0.25
C VAL A 20 -1.54 -9.05 0.90
N LEU A 21 -2.28 -10.03 1.40
CA LEU A 21 -3.19 -9.84 2.54
C LEU A 21 -2.43 -9.58 3.86
N THR A 22 -1.25 -10.18 4.04
CA THR A 22 -0.37 -9.85 5.17
C THR A 22 0.11 -8.40 5.08
N LEU A 23 0.56 -7.94 3.92
CA LEU A 23 0.99 -6.55 3.72
C LEU A 23 -0.17 -5.57 3.93
N PHE A 24 -1.37 -5.91 3.45
CA PHE A 24 -2.59 -5.15 3.72
C PHE A 24 -2.89 -5.06 5.22
N GLY A 25 -2.89 -6.20 5.93
CA GLY A 25 -3.14 -6.24 7.37
C GLY A 25 -2.16 -5.37 8.16
N ILE A 26 -0.87 -5.44 7.83
CA ILE A 26 0.15 -4.58 8.45
C ILE A 26 -0.11 -3.11 8.14
N SER A 27 -0.44 -2.77 6.90
CA SER A 27 -0.73 -1.40 6.48
C SER A 27 -1.98 -0.83 7.19
N ALA A 28 -3.01 -1.65 7.38
CA ALA A 28 -4.21 -1.26 8.11
C ALA A 28 -3.90 -1.00 9.58
N VAL A 29 -3.14 -1.88 10.25
CA VAL A 29 -2.68 -1.67 11.63
C VAL A 29 -1.84 -0.40 11.73
N LEU A 30 -0.91 -0.19 10.80
CA LEU A 30 -0.06 1.01 10.79
C LEU A 30 -0.89 2.28 10.63
N THR A 31 -1.93 2.26 9.78
CA THR A 31 -2.86 3.39 9.59
C THR A 31 -3.59 3.73 10.89
N VAL A 32 -4.10 2.71 11.60
CA VAL A 32 -4.75 2.90 12.91
C VAL A 32 -3.77 3.47 13.93
N VAL A 33 -2.59 2.86 14.06
CA VAL A 33 -1.56 3.32 15.01
C VAL A 33 -1.13 4.76 14.70
N SER A 34 -0.96 5.10 13.43
CA SER A 34 -0.63 6.46 12.99
C SER A 34 -1.69 7.48 13.41
N ALA A 35 -2.98 7.15 13.29
CA ALA A 35 -4.07 8.05 13.65
C ALA A 35 -4.21 8.31 15.17
N TYR A 36 -3.82 7.35 16.01
CA TYR A 36 -4.00 7.48 17.46
C TYR A 36 -2.73 7.83 18.23
N VAL A 37 -1.56 7.39 17.74
CA VAL A 37 -0.27 7.58 18.41
C VAL A 37 0.46 8.79 17.85
N SER A 38 0.79 8.76 16.55
CA SER A 38 1.55 9.83 15.90
C SER A 38 1.43 9.71 14.38
N PRO A 39 0.98 10.78 13.67
CA PRO A 39 0.90 10.77 12.20
C PRO A 39 2.23 10.48 11.51
N PHE A 40 3.37 10.74 12.17
CA PHE A 40 4.70 10.43 11.64
C PHE A 40 4.98 8.94 11.48
N LEU A 41 4.23 8.07 12.18
CA LEU A 41 4.35 6.62 11.99
C LEU A 41 3.91 6.18 10.59
N GLY A 42 3.10 6.99 9.89
CA GLY A 42 2.80 6.80 8.48
C GLY A 42 4.06 6.67 7.60
N PHE A 43 5.18 7.31 7.95
CA PHE A 43 6.43 7.19 7.17
C PHE A 43 7.07 5.80 7.22
N VAL A 44 6.74 4.99 8.24
CA VAL A 44 7.19 3.59 8.30
C VAL A 44 6.65 2.78 7.11
N SER A 45 5.54 3.20 6.51
CA SER A 45 4.96 2.57 5.31
C SER A 45 5.93 2.50 4.13
N ILE A 46 6.89 3.43 4.03
CA ILE A 46 7.90 3.48 2.95
C ILE A 46 8.72 2.19 2.91
N ILE A 47 9.01 1.60 4.07
CA ILE A 47 9.78 0.35 4.16
C ILE A 47 9.03 -0.81 3.49
N PHE A 48 7.69 -0.76 3.46
CA PHE A 48 6.85 -1.79 2.87
C PHE A 48 6.72 -1.69 1.33
N ILE A 49 7.27 -0.64 0.71
CA ILE A 49 7.32 -0.53 -0.75
C ILE A 49 8.15 -1.67 -1.35
N TRP A 50 9.29 -2.00 -0.73
CA TRP A 50 10.15 -3.09 -1.21
C TRP A 50 9.47 -4.48 -1.21
N PRO A 51 8.92 -4.98 -0.09
CA PRO A 51 8.24 -6.27 -0.08
C PRO A 51 7.02 -6.29 -0.99
N TRP A 52 6.34 -5.15 -1.17
CA TRP A 52 5.28 -5.03 -2.16
C TRP A 52 5.81 -5.29 -3.58
N ILE A 53 6.89 -4.62 -3.99
CA ILE A 53 7.50 -4.81 -5.32
C ILE A 53 7.97 -6.26 -5.50
N ALA A 54 8.66 -6.82 -4.50
CA ALA A 54 9.20 -8.17 -4.56
C ALA A 54 8.13 -9.24 -4.81
N VAL A 55 6.99 -9.16 -4.12
CA VAL A 55 5.87 -10.11 -4.26
C VAL A 55 5.24 -10.02 -5.65
N HIS A 56 5.03 -8.81 -6.17
CA HIS A 56 4.45 -8.63 -7.51
C HIS A 56 5.38 -9.09 -8.63
N ALA A 57 6.68 -8.80 -8.52
CA ALA A 57 7.69 -9.26 -9.48
C ALA A 57 7.71 -10.80 -9.56
N LYS A 58 7.74 -11.48 -8.42
CA LYS A 58 7.69 -12.95 -8.35
C LYS A 58 6.42 -13.55 -8.93
N ARG A 59 5.29 -12.87 -8.78
CA ARG A 59 4.02 -13.34 -9.38
C ARG A 59 4.05 -13.21 -10.90
N PHE A 60 4.68 -12.17 -11.45
CA PHE A 60 4.94 -12.07 -12.89
C PHE A 60 5.91 -13.16 -13.37
N HIS A 61 6.97 -13.44 -12.61
CA HIS A 61 7.89 -14.54 -12.90
C HIS A 61 7.19 -15.90 -12.95
N ASP A 62 6.24 -16.13 -12.04
CA ASP A 62 5.41 -17.34 -12.04
C ASP A 62 4.57 -17.50 -13.31
N ALA A 63 4.15 -16.38 -13.91
CA ALA A 63 3.42 -16.35 -15.18
C ALA A 63 4.34 -16.33 -16.42
N GLY A 64 5.65 -16.57 -16.26
CA GLY A 64 6.63 -16.51 -17.34
C GLY A 64 6.84 -15.10 -17.91
N LYS A 65 6.50 -14.07 -17.15
CA LYS A 65 6.64 -12.65 -17.54
C LYS A 65 7.80 -12.00 -16.80
N THR A 66 8.26 -10.87 -17.33
CA THR A 66 9.30 -10.06 -16.67
C THR A 66 8.75 -9.35 -15.43
N GLY A 67 9.54 -9.32 -14.35
CA GLY A 67 9.22 -8.57 -13.13
C GLY A 67 9.05 -7.07 -13.35
N TRP A 68 9.59 -6.50 -14.45
CA TRP A 68 9.41 -5.09 -14.82
C TRP A 68 7.94 -4.69 -15.03
N LEU A 69 7.05 -5.64 -15.32
CA LEU A 69 5.60 -5.37 -15.38
C LEU A 69 5.02 -4.88 -14.05
N THR A 70 5.74 -5.08 -12.94
CA THR A 70 5.41 -4.48 -11.64
C THR A 70 5.32 -2.95 -11.70
N LEU A 71 6.09 -2.29 -12.59
CA LEU A 71 5.97 -0.84 -12.80
C LEU A 71 4.57 -0.46 -13.31
N GLY A 72 3.99 -1.27 -14.21
CA GLY A 72 2.61 -1.08 -14.66
C GLY A 72 1.61 -1.26 -13.52
N MET A 73 1.86 -2.20 -12.60
CA MET A 73 1.03 -2.39 -11.40
C MET A 73 1.15 -1.23 -10.41
N ILE A 74 2.32 -0.60 -10.31
CA ILE A 74 2.50 0.63 -9.52
C ILE A 74 1.64 1.76 -10.10
N VAL A 75 1.68 1.96 -11.42
CA VAL A 75 0.85 2.97 -12.09
C VAL A 75 -0.64 2.68 -11.85
N LEU A 76 -1.07 1.42 -11.98
CA LEU A 76 -2.45 1.03 -11.66
C LEU A 76 -2.81 1.35 -10.21
N ALA A 77 -1.95 1.01 -9.25
CA ALA A 77 -2.18 1.27 -7.84
C ALA A 77 -2.31 2.78 -7.55
N ILE A 78 -1.46 3.61 -8.16
CA ILE A 78 -1.52 5.08 -8.05
C ILE A 78 -2.84 5.61 -8.60
N VAL A 79 -3.27 5.17 -9.79
CA VAL A 79 -4.52 5.62 -10.40
C VAL A 79 -5.73 5.23 -9.55
N VAL A 80 -5.79 3.98 -9.09
CA VAL A 80 -6.89 3.50 -8.23
C VAL A 80 -6.89 4.24 -6.90
N SER A 81 -5.72 4.46 -6.29
CA SER A 81 -5.58 5.21 -5.04
C SER A 81 -5.99 6.67 -5.19
N ALA A 82 -5.62 7.33 -6.30
CA ALA A 82 -6.02 8.71 -6.56
C ALA A 82 -7.54 8.85 -6.73
N ILE A 83 -8.18 7.94 -7.48
CA ILE A 83 -9.63 7.92 -7.63
C ILE A 83 -10.31 7.67 -6.28
N ALA A 84 -9.83 6.68 -5.51
CA ALA A 84 -10.35 6.39 -4.19
C ALA A 84 -10.18 7.59 -3.23
N GLY A 85 -9.06 8.30 -3.29
CA GLY A 85 -8.79 9.50 -2.50
C GLY A 85 -9.68 10.69 -2.84
N MET A 86 -10.15 10.80 -4.09
CA MET A 86 -11.11 11.84 -4.48
C MET A 86 -12.54 11.52 -4.05
N VAL A 87 -12.90 10.23 -4.01
CA VAL A 87 -14.29 9.80 -3.82
C VAL A 87 -14.59 9.42 -2.37
N LEU A 88 -13.71 8.62 -1.74
CA LEU A 88 -13.99 8.03 -0.43
C LEU A 88 -14.16 9.06 0.68
N PRO A 89 -13.30 10.08 0.86
CA PRO A 89 -13.49 11.04 1.96
C PRO A 89 -14.88 11.67 1.93
N ALA A 90 -15.34 12.11 0.75
CA ALA A 90 -16.68 12.68 0.57
C ALA A 90 -17.80 11.68 0.93
N LEU A 91 -17.66 10.40 0.56
CA LEU A 91 -18.64 9.35 0.92
C LEU A 91 -18.74 9.12 2.44
N PHE A 92 -17.68 9.40 3.19
CA PHE A 92 -17.66 9.31 4.65
C PHE A 92 -17.96 10.66 5.33
N GLY A 93 -18.40 11.68 4.57
CA GLY A 93 -18.69 13.01 5.11
C GLY A 93 -17.46 13.81 5.52
N VAL A 94 -16.28 13.43 5.02
CA VAL A 94 -15.01 14.09 5.31
C VAL A 94 -14.69 15.08 4.18
N ASP A 95 -14.80 16.37 4.48
CA ASP A 95 -14.36 17.43 3.58
C ASP A 95 -12.88 17.76 3.82
N VAL A 96 -12.01 17.02 3.14
CA VAL A 96 -10.55 17.23 3.20
C VAL A 96 -10.16 18.63 2.74
N GLY A 97 -10.86 19.18 1.75
CA GLY A 97 -10.56 20.53 1.23
C GLY A 97 -10.94 21.64 2.21
N ALA A 98 -12.01 21.48 2.99
CA ALA A 98 -12.33 22.39 4.08
C ALA A 98 -11.34 22.27 5.24
N MET A 99 -11.01 21.05 5.68
CA MET A 99 -10.03 20.84 6.76
C MET A 99 -8.64 21.39 6.41
N GLN A 100 -8.20 21.22 5.16
CA GLN A 100 -6.91 21.76 4.70
C GLN A 100 -6.91 23.30 4.71
N ARG A 101 -7.99 23.95 4.24
CA ARG A 101 -8.10 25.41 4.30
C ARG A 101 -8.13 25.95 5.72
N GLU A 102 -8.90 25.32 6.61
CA GLU A 102 -8.94 25.69 8.03
C GLU A 102 -7.55 25.54 8.68
N MET A 103 -6.84 24.45 8.36
CA MET A 103 -5.47 24.23 8.84
C MET A 103 -4.53 25.32 8.31
N GLU A 104 -4.60 25.68 7.03
CA GLU A 104 -3.76 26.72 6.42
C GLU A 104 -4.03 28.11 7.00
N GLU A 105 -5.31 28.47 7.20
CA GLU A 105 -5.72 29.75 7.80
C GLU A 105 -5.20 29.87 9.23
N ASN A 106 -5.48 28.90 10.09
CA ASN A 106 -5.02 28.90 11.47
C ASN A 106 -3.49 28.81 11.57
N MET A 107 -2.83 28.07 10.66
CA MET A 107 -1.36 27.99 10.63
C MET A 107 -0.70 29.34 10.44
N GLN A 108 -1.28 30.22 9.61
CA GLN A 108 -0.74 31.55 9.37
C GLN A 108 -0.72 32.38 10.66
N ASP A 109 -1.77 32.27 11.48
CA ASP A 109 -1.84 32.94 12.78
C ASP A 109 -0.74 32.42 13.73
N TYR A 110 -0.55 31.10 13.80
CA TYR A 110 0.50 30.52 14.64
C TYR A 110 1.92 30.82 14.14
N LEU A 111 2.14 30.87 12.83
CA LEU A 111 3.45 31.25 12.26
C LEU A 111 3.75 32.74 12.43
N SER A 112 2.72 33.58 12.50
CA SER A 112 2.87 35.00 12.82
C SER A 112 3.16 35.23 14.31
N SER A 113 2.88 34.23 15.16
CA SER A 113 3.24 34.26 16.57
C SER A 113 4.74 33.98 16.74
N ASN A 114 5.40 34.69 17.66
CA ASN A 114 6.81 34.45 18.02
C ASN A 114 7.01 33.17 18.87
N ASP A 115 6.08 32.20 18.82
CA ASP A 115 6.14 30.94 19.55
C ASP A 115 6.11 29.73 18.59
N PRO A 116 7.28 29.28 18.12
CA PRO A 116 7.41 28.09 17.28
C PRO A 116 6.90 26.80 17.95
N GLY A 117 6.89 26.75 19.29
CA GLY A 117 6.39 25.59 20.04
C GLY A 117 4.88 25.46 19.95
N ALA A 118 4.16 26.57 20.07
CA ALA A 118 2.71 26.62 19.89
C ALA A 118 2.32 26.25 18.46
N ALA A 119 3.05 26.72 17.44
CA ALA A 119 2.82 26.35 16.05
C ALA A 119 3.00 24.84 15.81
N MET A 120 4.07 24.24 16.35
CA MET A 120 4.30 22.80 16.22
C MET A 120 3.23 21.96 16.95
N ALA A 121 2.79 22.39 18.13
CA ALA A 121 1.72 21.73 18.87
C ALA A 121 0.40 21.74 18.08
N TYR A 122 0.07 22.88 17.47
CA TYR A 122 -1.08 23.02 16.59
C TYR A 122 -1.00 22.07 15.38
N VAL A 123 0.13 22.06 14.65
CA VAL A 123 0.35 21.13 13.51
C VAL A 123 0.13 19.69 13.96
N MET A 124 0.65 19.31 15.12
CA MET A 124 0.56 17.94 15.63
C MET A 124 -0.88 17.55 15.99
N GLU A 125 -1.63 18.44 16.63
CA GLU A 125 -3.03 18.19 16.98
C GLU A 125 -3.91 18.11 15.72
N GLU A 126 -3.73 19.04 14.81
CA GLU A 126 -4.52 19.13 13.59
C GLU A 126 -4.22 17.97 12.62
N SER A 127 -2.95 17.60 12.46
CA SER A 127 -2.57 16.43 11.68
C SER A 127 -3.12 15.12 12.26
N LYS A 128 -3.23 15.02 13.60
CA LYS A 128 -3.89 13.90 14.27
C LYS A 128 -5.40 13.91 13.98
N ARG A 129 -6.07 15.05 14.11
CA ARG A 129 -7.50 15.23 13.78
C ARG A 129 -7.79 14.79 12.35
N MET A 130 -6.97 15.25 11.40
CA MET A 130 -7.07 14.90 9.99
C MET A 130 -6.83 13.39 9.75
N SER A 131 -5.80 12.81 10.37
CA SER A 131 -5.50 11.37 10.26
C SER A 131 -6.62 10.51 10.82
N GLN A 132 -7.30 10.95 11.88
CA GLN A 132 -8.45 10.26 12.46
C GLN A 132 -9.68 10.34 11.57
N ALA A 133 -9.99 11.54 11.04
CA ALA A 133 -11.11 11.73 10.11
C ALA A 133 -10.93 10.87 8.84
N GLN A 134 -9.71 10.75 8.34
CA GLN A 134 -9.39 9.98 7.14
C GLN A 134 -9.14 8.48 7.40
N LEU A 135 -9.27 7.99 8.64
CA LEU A 135 -8.91 6.60 8.98
C LEU A 135 -9.71 5.58 8.16
N LEU A 136 -11.04 5.67 8.19
CA LEU A 136 -11.91 4.74 7.44
C LEU A 136 -11.73 4.89 5.92
N PRO A 137 -11.75 6.11 5.34
CA PRO A 137 -11.42 6.32 3.93
C PRO A 137 -10.07 5.71 3.51
N SER A 138 -9.03 5.86 4.33
CA SER A 138 -7.67 5.40 4.01
C SER A 138 -7.55 3.87 4.04
N ILE A 139 -8.14 3.22 5.03
CA ILE A 139 -8.17 1.75 5.13
C ILE A 139 -8.95 1.18 3.94
N LEU A 140 -10.10 1.76 3.62
CA LEU A 140 -10.91 1.31 2.49
C LEU A 140 -10.22 1.56 1.14
N SER A 141 -9.55 2.71 0.96
CA SER A 141 -8.72 3.00 -0.21
C SER A 141 -7.65 1.92 -0.39
N THR A 142 -6.92 1.59 0.68
CA THR A 142 -5.89 0.54 0.67
C THR A 142 -6.48 -0.84 0.34
N ALA A 143 -7.66 -1.16 0.88
CA ALA A 143 -8.36 -2.41 0.57
C ALA A 143 -8.79 -2.48 -0.90
N ILE A 144 -9.31 -1.39 -1.46
CA ILE A 144 -9.71 -1.30 -2.88
C ILE A 144 -8.48 -1.46 -3.78
N VAL A 145 -7.40 -0.73 -3.50
CA VAL A 145 -6.14 -0.87 -4.26
C VAL A 145 -5.64 -2.30 -4.20
N THR A 146 -5.60 -2.90 -3.01
CA THR A 146 -5.18 -4.29 -2.79
C THR A 146 -6.05 -5.26 -3.59
N GLY A 147 -7.38 -5.09 -3.54
CA GLY A 147 -8.33 -5.92 -4.26
C GLY A 147 -8.19 -5.80 -5.77
N VAL A 148 -8.09 -4.58 -6.31
CA VAL A 148 -7.96 -4.33 -7.76
C VAL A 148 -6.64 -4.86 -8.29
N VAL A 149 -5.52 -4.53 -7.63
CA VAL A 149 -4.19 -5.02 -8.01
C VAL A 149 -4.15 -6.55 -7.92
N GLY A 150 -4.60 -7.14 -6.81
CA GLY A 150 -4.62 -8.59 -6.61
C GLY A 150 -5.52 -9.32 -7.60
N PHE A 151 -6.67 -8.72 -7.97
CA PHE A 151 -7.55 -9.24 -9.01
C PHE A 151 -6.86 -9.24 -10.37
N VAL A 152 -6.25 -8.13 -10.78
CA VAL A 152 -5.49 -8.06 -12.05
C VAL A 152 -4.36 -9.09 -12.07
N MET A 153 -3.62 -9.23 -10.97
CA MET A 153 -2.56 -10.26 -10.84
C MET A 153 -3.10 -11.70 -10.91
N SER A 154 -4.36 -11.91 -10.55
CA SER A 154 -5.03 -13.21 -10.63
C SER A 154 -5.43 -13.60 -12.06
N LEU A 155 -5.44 -12.65 -13.00
CA LEU A 155 -5.70 -12.92 -14.42
C LEU A 155 -4.53 -13.60 -15.13
N PHE A 156 -3.30 -13.44 -14.59
CA PHE A 156 -2.11 -14.08 -15.13
C PHE A 156 -2.05 -15.53 -14.67
N LYS A 157 -2.03 -16.48 -15.63
CA LYS A 157 -1.93 -17.92 -15.32
C LYS A 157 -0.49 -18.30 -15.01
N THR A 158 -0.31 -19.25 -14.09
CA THR A 158 0.99 -19.84 -13.78
C THR A 158 1.53 -20.60 -14.99
N ASP A 159 2.82 -20.39 -15.28
CA ASP A 159 3.57 -21.16 -16.27
C ASP A 159 3.85 -22.56 -15.70
N PRO A 160 3.27 -23.63 -16.29
CA PRO A 160 3.40 -24.98 -15.74
C PRO A 160 4.83 -25.51 -15.84
N ASN A 161 5.62 -25.00 -16.78
CA ASN A 161 6.96 -25.48 -17.07
C ASN A 161 8.03 -24.73 -16.27
N ASP A 162 9.22 -25.30 -16.27
CA ASP A 162 10.42 -24.58 -15.83
C ASP A 162 10.64 -23.36 -16.72
N ASN A 163 11.01 -22.25 -16.10
CA ASN A 163 11.37 -21.03 -16.80
C ASN A 163 12.61 -20.41 -16.15
N GLN A 164 13.11 -19.33 -16.73
CA GLN A 164 14.33 -18.65 -16.28
C GLN A 164 14.30 -18.16 -14.82
N TYR A 165 13.13 -18.16 -14.18
CA TYR A 165 12.95 -17.72 -12.79
C TYR A 165 12.83 -18.88 -11.80
N GLY A 166 12.85 -20.13 -12.26
CA GLY A 166 12.83 -21.32 -11.41
C GLY A 166 11.91 -22.43 -11.93
N PRO A 167 11.85 -23.56 -11.19
CA PRO A 167 11.08 -24.72 -11.59
C PRO A 167 9.57 -24.45 -11.58
N GLY A 168 8.85 -25.02 -12.55
CA GLY A 168 7.40 -24.96 -12.62
C GLY A 168 6.71 -26.01 -11.74
N PRO A 169 5.40 -25.89 -11.50
CA PRO A 169 4.65 -26.90 -10.76
C PRO A 169 4.61 -28.27 -11.45
N ALA A 170 4.82 -28.35 -12.77
CA ALA A 170 4.87 -29.64 -13.48
C ALA A 170 6.17 -30.44 -13.22
N SER A 171 7.30 -29.77 -13.00
CA SER A 171 8.57 -30.44 -12.70
C SER A 171 8.67 -30.92 -11.25
N ALA A 172 7.96 -30.25 -10.32
CA ALA A 172 7.81 -30.71 -8.94
C ALA A 172 7.03 -32.04 -8.80
N GLY A 173 6.19 -32.37 -9.79
CA GLY A 173 5.45 -33.63 -9.84
C GLY A 173 6.25 -34.83 -10.37
N THR A 174 7.42 -34.59 -10.96
CA THR A 174 8.24 -35.64 -11.61
C THR A 174 9.39 -36.15 -10.74
N THR A 175 9.59 -35.60 -9.53
CA THR A 175 10.70 -35.94 -8.63
C THR A 175 10.36 -36.96 -7.53
N PHE A 176 9.26 -37.72 -7.66
CA PHE A 176 9.06 -38.94 -6.88
C PHE A 176 9.58 -40.15 -7.67
N SER A 177 10.91 -40.31 -7.69
CA SER A 177 11.59 -41.54 -8.13
C SER A 177 12.62 -41.96 -7.11
#